data_AF-A0AB38CVM0-F1
#
_entry.id   AF-A0AB38CVM0-F1
#
_cell.length_a   1.000
_cell.length_b   1.000
_cell.length_c   1.000
_cell.angle_alpha   90.00
_cell.angle_beta   90.00
_cell.angle_gamma   90.00
#
_symmetry.space_group_name_H-M   'P 1'
#
loop_
_entity.id
_entity.type
_entity.pdbx_description
1 polymer ?
#
loop_
_entity_poly.entity_id
_entity_poly.type
_entity_poly.pdbx_seq_one_letter_code
_entity_poly.pdbx_strand_id
1 'polypeptide(L)'
;MTDHSIVRDRWGRPYITQNGEPLRYKPGGKTPINAEGYTRISTLAGALDDKGNLSDWLAARALMGVVKSEALFAQAAHLVSAHKDPWAVPEGKKPLKELVASAQALGGSEDASGLGTAFHGLCEVLDEGRKPQYVPRQLEPWIEARQAAIEEFDPVLIEPFVVNDELKSAGNPDRYLLHRPTGIVYAADDKTGSSEPDFPLKVTIQVAIASRSVLYDQKTGKRTPIKCDQSKGLLVHTPIRDVRPRSNLYWLDLNKGWEYAKLAVQVREARKLPKLTRK
;
A
#
# COMPACT_ATOMS: atom_id res chain seq x y z
N MET A 1 -3.48 -5.75 -6.09
CA MET A 1 -3.08 -5.07 -7.34
C MET A 1 -3.73 -3.69 -7.46
N THR A 2 -3.34 -2.82 -8.40
CA THR A 2 -4.12 -1.58 -8.64
C THR A 2 -5.28 -1.91 -9.57
N ASP A 3 -6.51 -1.82 -9.07
CA ASP A 3 -7.69 -1.87 -9.94
C ASP A 3 -7.68 -0.65 -10.88
N HIS A 4 -7.38 -0.90 -12.15
CA HIS A 4 -7.31 0.09 -13.22
C HIS A 4 -8.69 0.57 -13.69
N SER A 5 -9.76 -0.11 -13.29
CA SER A 5 -11.13 0.33 -13.59
C SER A 5 -11.56 1.52 -12.74
N ILE A 6 -10.90 1.74 -11.59
CA ILE A 6 -11.19 2.85 -10.68
C ILE A 6 -10.60 4.16 -11.22
N VAL A 7 -11.48 5.12 -11.52
CA VAL A 7 -11.15 6.49 -11.91
C VAL A 7 -10.52 7.22 -10.72
N ARG A 8 -9.36 7.85 -10.98
CA ARG A 8 -8.53 8.53 -9.98
C ARG A 8 -8.15 9.93 -10.42
N ASP A 9 -7.83 10.79 -9.46
CA ASP A 9 -7.27 12.09 -9.74
C ASP A 9 -5.78 12.02 -10.10
N ARG A 10 -5.17 13.19 -10.41
CA ARG A 10 -3.75 13.28 -10.79
C ARG A 10 -2.76 12.85 -9.70
N TRP A 11 -3.22 12.69 -8.46
CA TRP A 11 -2.42 12.19 -7.33
C TRP A 11 -2.72 10.71 -7.03
N GLY A 12 -3.51 10.05 -7.87
CA GLY A 12 -3.87 8.64 -7.74
C GLY A 12 -4.95 8.37 -6.69
N ARG A 13 -5.64 9.39 -6.17
CA ARG A 13 -6.76 9.26 -5.22
C ARG A 13 -8.05 8.86 -5.95
N PRO A 14 -8.78 7.82 -5.53
CA PRO A 14 -10.06 7.48 -6.15
C PRO A 14 -11.09 8.59 -6.04
N TYR A 15 -11.84 8.83 -7.11
CA TYR A 15 -12.99 9.72 -7.08
C TYR A 15 -14.21 9.03 -6.47
N ILE A 16 -14.76 9.61 -5.41
CA ILE A 16 -15.91 9.08 -4.68
C ILE A 16 -17.06 10.10 -4.74
N THR A 17 -18.22 9.65 -5.25
CA THR A 17 -19.46 10.45 -5.24
C THR A 17 -20.07 10.50 -3.85
N GLN A 18 -20.53 11.68 -3.43
CA GLN A 18 -21.11 11.88 -2.10
C GLN A 18 -22.62 11.60 -2.05
N ASN A 19 -23.29 11.64 -3.20
CA ASN A 19 -24.73 11.47 -3.32
C ASN A 19 -25.15 10.07 -3.81
N GLY A 20 -24.22 9.13 -3.90
CA GLY A 20 -24.51 7.76 -4.34
C GLY A 20 -24.87 7.62 -5.83
N GLU A 21 -24.55 8.62 -6.64
CA GLU A 21 -24.76 8.60 -8.09
C GLU A 21 -23.51 8.14 -8.86
N PRO A 22 -23.64 7.76 -10.15
CA PRO A 22 -22.51 7.59 -11.05
C PRO A 22 -21.65 8.86 -11.21
N LEU A 23 -20.39 8.68 -11.60
CA LEU A 23 -19.51 9.79 -11.96
C LEU A 23 -20.08 10.57 -13.17
N ARG A 24 -20.18 11.89 -13.03
CA ARG A 24 -20.63 12.81 -14.08
C ARG A 24 -19.48 13.67 -14.57
N TYR A 25 -19.45 13.95 -15.87
CA TYR A 25 -18.38 14.70 -16.52
C TYR A 25 -18.98 15.85 -17.34
N LYS A 26 -18.20 16.93 -17.51
CA LYS A 26 -18.48 17.90 -18.58
C LYS A 26 -18.18 17.25 -19.94
N PRO A 27 -18.82 17.68 -21.04
CA PRO A 27 -18.45 17.25 -22.38
C PRO A 27 -16.94 17.41 -22.62
N GLY A 28 -16.25 16.32 -23.01
CA GLY A 28 -14.79 16.28 -23.22
C GLY A 28 -13.93 16.31 -21.94
N GLY A 29 -14.53 16.43 -20.76
CA GLY A 29 -13.82 16.45 -19.49
C GLY A 29 -13.45 15.06 -18.98
N LYS A 30 -12.24 14.91 -18.44
CA LYS A 30 -11.76 13.67 -17.79
C LYS A 30 -11.88 13.68 -16.26
N THR A 31 -12.22 14.83 -15.69
CA THR A 31 -12.39 15.02 -14.25
C THR A 31 -13.88 15.02 -13.92
N PRO A 32 -14.34 14.13 -13.02
CA PRO A 32 -15.74 14.13 -12.61
C PRO A 32 -16.09 15.40 -11.83
N ILE A 33 -17.30 15.90 -12.01
CA ILE A 33 -17.78 17.16 -11.41
C ILE A 33 -18.57 16.94 -10.11
N ASN A 34 -18.98 15.70 -9.81
CA ASN A 34 -19.80 15.33 -8.66
C ASN A 34 -19.06 14.41 -7.67
N ALA A 35 -17.73 14.40 -7.67
CA ALA A 35 -16.93 13.51 -6.86
C ALA A 35 -15.71 14.21 -6.23
N GLU A 36 -15.25 13.70 -5.10
CA GLU A 36 -14.04 14.14 -4.40
C GLU A 36 -12.98 13.03 -4.41
N GLY A 37 -11.70 13.41 -4.45
CA GLY A 37 -10.58 12.46 -4.36
C GLY A 37 -10.33 12.01 -2.93
N TYR A 38 -10.64 10.75 -2.61
CA TYR A 38 -10.39 10.15 -1.29
C TYR A 38 -8.93 9.68 -1.15
N THR A 39 -8.33 9.90 0.02
CA THR A 39 -6.95 9.48 0.28
C THR A 39 -6.85 7.95 0.26
N ARG A 40 -5.80 7.38 -0.34
CA ARG A 40 -5.61 5.93 -0.28
C ARG A 40 -5.45 5.46 1.16
N ILE A 41 -6.08 4.35 1.55
CA ILE A 41 -5.99 3.79 2.91
C ILE A 41 -4.52 3.63 3.34
N SER A 42 -3.68 3.05 2.49
CA SER A 42 -2.24 2.87 2.76
C SER A 42 -1.47 4.19 2.93
N THR A 43 -1.86 5.24 2.21
CA THR A 43 -1.28 6.59 2.34
C THR A 43 -1.71 7.26 3.65
N LEU A 44 -2.96 7.06 4.07
CA LEU A 44 -3.44 7.57 5.36
C LEU A 44 -2.78 6.83 6.52
N ALA A 45 -2.74 5.50 6.47
CA ALA A 45 -2.11 4.68 7.51
C ALA A 45 -0.62 5.00 7.70
N GLY A 46 0.12 5.20 6.61
CA GLY A 46 1.53 5.58 6.66
C GLY A 46 1.81 7.05 7.02
N ALA A 47 0.81 7.82 7.46
CA ALA A 47 1.01 9.22 7.84
C ALA A 47 1.77 9.37 9.17
N LEU A 48 1.69 8.34 10.03
CA LEU A 48 2.34 8.25 11.33
C LEU A 48 3.67 7.46 11.30
N ASP A 49 4.00 6.82 10.16
CA ASP A 49 5.27 6.09 10.01
C ASP A 49 6.45 7.06 10.07
N ASP A 50 7.52 6.65 10.78
CA ASP A 50 8.84 7.25 10.65
C ASP A 50 9.58 6.62 9.45
N LYS A 51 10.14 7.48 8.59
CA LYS A 51 10.84 7.09 7.37
C LYS A 51 12.36 7.33 7.44
N GLY A 52 12.90 7.69 8.60
CA GLY A 52 14.34 7.94 8.78
C GLY A 52 15.20 6.78 8.28
N ASN A 53 15.00 5.59 8.87
CA ASN A 53 15.75 4.38 8.51
C ASN A 53 15.59 3.98 7.04
N LEU A 54 14.43 4.23 6.44
CA LEU A 54 14.20 3.94 5.01
C LEU A 54 15.03 4.85 4.11
N SER A 55 15.18 6.12 4.48
CA SER A 55 15.97 7.10 3.73
C SER A 55 17.45 6.71 3.72
N ASP A 56 17.99 6.33 4.89
CA ASP A 56 19.37 5.88 5.03
C ASP A 56 19.63 4.59 4.24
N TRP A 57 18.69 3.64 4.32
CA TRP A 57 18.78 2.40 3.54
C TRP A 57 18.76 2.68 2.02
N LEU A 58 17.86 3.55 1.54
CA LEU A 58 17.78 3.94 0.13
C LEU A 58 19.05 4.66 -0.34
N ALA A 59 19.65 5.49 0.51
CA ALA A 59 20.94 6.11 0.22
C ALA A 59 22.05 5.05 0.09
N ALA A 60 22.08 4.08 0.99
CA ALA A 60 23.01 2.95 0.90
C ALA A 60 22.79 2.12 -0.37
N ARG A 61 21.53 1.86 -0.78
CA ARG A 61 21.21 1.17 -2.05
C ARG A 61 21.74 1.95 -3.25
N ALA A 62 21.53 3.26 -3.29
CA ALA A 62 22.05 4.11 -4.36
C ALA A 62 23.58 4.03 -4.47
N LEU A 63 24.29 4.14 -3.34
CA LEU A 63 25.75 4.03 -3.30
C LEU A 63 26.22 2.67 -3.83
N MET A 64 25.60 1.58 -3.37
CA MET A 64 25.92 0.23 -3.85
C MET A 64 25.65 0.07 -5.36
N GLY A 65 24.56 0.63 -5.86
CA GLY A 65 24.24 0.61 -7.29
C GLY A 65 25.26 1.33 -8.15
N VAL A 66 25.73 2.51 -7.70
CA VAL A 66 26.78 3.26 -8.40
C VAL A 66 28.08 2.45 -8.45
N VAL A 67 28.50 1.82 -7.34
CA VAL A 67 29.71 0.98 -7.30
C VAL A 67 29.60 -0.23 -8.24
N LYS A 68 28.41 -0.80 -8.40
CA LYS A 68 28.17 -1.97 -9.27
C LYS A 68 28.13 -1.63 -10.76
N SER A 69 28.08 -0.36 -11.16
CA SER A 69 27.88 0.03 -12.55
C SER A 69 28.77 1.20 -12.96
N GLU A 70 29.76 0.90 -13.80
CA GLU A 70 30.62 1.89 -14.45
C GLU A 70 29.81 2.96 -15.23
N ALA A 71 28.69 2.58 -15.85
CA ALA A 71 27.85 3.51 -16.61
C ALA A 71 27.18 4.57 -15.71
N LEU A 72 26.53 4.14 -14.62
CA LEU A 72 25.96 5.03 -13.60
C LEU A 72 27.03 5.93 -12.96
N PHE A 73 28.22 5.39 -12.67
CA PHE A 73 29.34 6.18 -12.17
C PHE A 73 29.77 7.27 -13.17
N ALA A 74 29.93 6.93 -14.46
CA ALA A 74 30.29 7.90 -15.50
C ALA A 74 29.24 9.01 -15.64
N GLN A 75 27.94 8.67 -15.56
CA GLN A 75 26.86 9.66 -15.57
C GLN A 75 26.90 10.59 -14.34
N ALA A 76 27.13 10.03 -13.15
CA ALA A 76 27.31 10.83 -11.92
C ALA A 76 28.50 11.78 -12.07
N ALA A 77 29.65 11.27 -12.53
CA ALA A 77 30.86 12.04 -12.74
C ALA A 77 30.65 13.18 -13.74
N HIS A 78 29.92 12.93 -14.84
CA HIS A 78 29.53 13.97 -15.79
C HIS A 78 28.69 15.07 -15.13
N LEU A 79 27.63 14.71 -14.40
CA LEU A 79 26.75 15.71 -13.75
C LEU A 79 27.53 16.58 -12.75
N VAL A 80 28.38 15.98 -11.92
CA VAL A 80 29.23 16.68 -10.94
C VAL A 80 30.28 17.57 -11.64
N SER A 81 30.75 17.17 -12.82
CA SER A 81 31.69 17.98 -13.61
C SER A 81 30.99 19.16 -14.32
N ALA A 82 29.77 18.95 -14.81
CA ALA A 82 28.98 19.96 -15.51
C ALA A 82 28.39 21.02 -14.56
N HIS A 83 28.15 20.67 -13.30
CA HIS A 83 27.56 21.55 -12.31
C HIS A 83 28.28 21.42 -10.95
N LYS A 84 28.79 22.54 -10.41
CA LYS A 84 29.46 22.58 -9.08
C LYS A 84 28.62 21.93 -7.97
N ASP A 85 27.31 22.14 -8.02
CA ASP A 85 26.31 21.40 -7.24
C ASP A 85 25.11 21.10 -8.15
N PRO A 86 24.99 19.86 -8.68
CA PRO A 86 23.89 19.49 -9.55
C PRO A 86 22.52 19.58 -8.85
N TRP A 87 22.46 19.52 -7.51
CA TRP A 87 21.19 19.60 -6.77
C TRP A 87 20.63 21.02 -6.67
N ALA A 88 21.51 22.02 -6.73
CA ALA A 88 21.15 23.43 -6.62
C ALA A 88 20.53 24.00 -7.91
N VAL A 89 20.72 23.35 -9.06
CA VAL A 89 20.27 23.82 -10.37
C VAL A 89 19.26 22.86 -11.01
N PRO A 90 18.18 23.35 -11.67
CA PRO A 90 17.17 22.48 -12.29
C PRO A 90 17.73 21.47 -13.30
N GLU A 91 18.71 21.89 -14.10
CA GLU A 91 19.32 21.13 -15.20
C GLU A 91 20.11 19.92 -14.68
N GLY A 92 20.73 20.03 -13.50
CA GLY A 92 21.40 18.92 -12.83
C GLY A 92 20.47 18.10 -11.94
N LYS A 93 19.48 18.75 -11.31
CA LYS A 93 18.66 18.12 -10.26
C LYS A 93 17.73 17.04 -10.81
N LYS A 94 17.10 17.27 -11.96
CA LYS A 94 16.20 16.27 -12.55
C LYS A 94 16.97 15.01 -12.99
N PRO A 95 18.05 15.10 -13.79
CA PRO A 95 18.85 13.94 -14.15
C PRO A 95 19.45 13.23 -12.93
N LEU A 96 19.92 13.97 -11.92
CA LEU A 96 20.44 13.38 -10.69
C LEU A 96 19.40 12.52 -9.96
N LYS A 97 18.14 12.97 -9.91
CA LYS A 97 17.05 12.16 -9.31
C LYS A 97 16.78 10.88 -10.09
N GLU A 98 16.80 10.94 -11.42
CA GLU A 98 16.61 9.77 -12.30
C GLU A 98 17.77 8.77 -12.15
N LEU A 99 19.00 9.28 -12.02
CA LEU A 99 20.19 8.48 -11.77
C LEU A 99 20.14 7.78 -10.41
N VAL A 100 19.77 8.51 -9.35
CA VAL A 100 19.61 7.94 -8.00
C VAL A 100 18.56 6.84 -8.00
N ALA A 101 17.42 7.01 -8.67
CA ALA A 101 16.40 5.97 -8.77
C ALA A 101 16.94 4.71 -9.47
N SER A 102 17.68 4.88 -10.57
CA SER A 102 18.31 3.76 -11.29
C SER A 102 19.35 3.04 -10.44
N ALA A 103 20.15 3.79 -9.68
CA ALA A 103 21.15 3.23 -8.77
C ALA A 103 20.51 2.49 -7.59
N GLN A 104 19.42 3.02 -7.02
CA GLN A 104 18.67 2.34 -5.97
C GLN A 104 18.14 0.99 -6.45
N ALA A 105 17.52 0.94 -7.64
CA ALA A 105 17.01 -0.28 -8.24
C ALA A 105 18.13 -1.33 -8.41
N LEU A 106 19.27 -0.94 -9.00
CA LEU A 106 20.44 -1.82 -9.15
C LEU A 106 21.07 -2.23 -7.79
N GLY A 107 20.91 -1.38 -6.77
CA GLY A 107 21.25 -1.68 -5.37
C GLY A 107 20.34 -2.71 -4.71
N GLY A 108 19.25 -3.11 -5.37
CA GLY A 108 18.27 -4.08 -4.89
C GLY A 108 17.12 -3.45 -4.09
N SER A 109 16.82 -2.17 -4.31
CA SER A 109 15.70 -1.52 -3.59
C SER A 109 14.33 -2.06 -3.98
N GLU A 110 14.21 -2.66 -5.16
CA GLU A 110 12.94 -3.15 -5.74
C GLU A 110 12.74 -4.66 -5.58
N ASP A 111 13.79 -5.43 -5.26
CA ASP A 111 13.71 -6.89 -5.19
C ASP A 111 12.67 -7.37 -4.17
N ALA A 112 12.65 -6.73 -3.00
CA ALA A 112 11.74 -7.08 -1.91
C ALA A 112 10.29 -6.69 -2.21
N SER A 113 10.06 -5.50 -2.77
CA SER A 113 8.71 -5.01 -3.07
C SER A 113 8.11 -5.74 -4.27
N GLY A 114 8.90 -6.04 -5.30
CA GLY A 114 8.49 -6.83 -6.45
C GLY A 114 8.09 -8.24 -6.07
N LEU A 115 8.92 -8.94 -5.29
CA LEU A 115 8.63 -10.30 -4.83
C LEU A 115 7.40 -10.34 -3.92
N GLY A 116 7.25 -9.38 -3.00
CA GLY A 116 6.08 -9.28 -2.13
C GLY A 116 4.79 -9.05 -2.91
N THR A 117 4.83 -8.19 -3.94
CA THR A 117 3.68 -7.94 -4.83
C THR A 117 3.28 -9.19 -5.61
N ALA A 118 4.26 -9.91 -6.16
CA ALA A 118 4.01 -11.17 -6.86
C ALA A 118 3.42 -12.24 -5.92
N PHE A 119 3.94 -12.34 -4.69
CA PHE A 119 3.41 -13.26 -3.68
C PHE A 119 1.94 -12.96 -3.33
N HIS A 120 1.59 -11.68 -3.13
CA HIS A 120 0.20 -11.29 -2.88
C HIS A 120 -0.73 -11.69 -4.04
N GLY A 121 -0.34 -11.41 -5.29
CA GLY A 121 -1.15 -11.76 -6.46
C GLY A 121 -1.33 -13.27 -6.64
N LEU A 122 -0.33 -14.08 -6.29
CA LEU A 122 -0.48 -15.55 -6.29
C LEU A 122 -1.44 -16.02 -5.20
N CYS A 123 -1.40 -15.42 -4.02
CA CYS A 123 -2.32 -15.73 -2.92
C CYS A 123 -3.77 -15.32 -3.26
N GLU A 124 -3.96 -14.18 -3.94
CA GLU A 124 -5.27 -13.73 -4.44
C GLU A 124 -5.89 -14.76 -5.38
N VAL A 125 -5.15 -15.25 -6.38
CA VAL A 125 -5.62 -16.29 -7.31
C VAL A 125 -6.07 -17.55 -6.56
N LEU A 126 -5.32 -17.97 -5.55
CA LEU A 126 -5.64 -19.14 -4.74
C LEU A 126 -6.88 -18.92 -3.86
N ASP A 127 -6.98 -17.76 -3.21
CA ASP A 127 -8.11 -17.41 -2.36
C ASP A 127 -9.42 -17.33 -3.17
N GLU A 128 -9.35 -16.99 -4.46
CA GLU A 128 -10.48 -17.04 -5.40
C GLU A 128 -10.86 -18.48 -5.84
N GLY A 129 -10.17 -19.50 -5.34
CA GLY A 129 -10.36 -20.90 -5.71
C GLY A 129 -9.77 -21.26 -7.08
N ARG A 130 -8.99 -20.37 -7.69
CA ARG A 130 -8.29 -20.64 -8.95
C ARG A 130 -6.90 -21.21 -8.66
N LYS A 131 -6.34 -21.93 -9.64
CA LYS A 131 -4.96 -22.43 -9.57
C LYS A 131 -4.05 -21.55 -10.43
N PRO A 132 -2.99 -20.95 -9.87
CA PRO A 132 -1.98 -20.28 -10.68
C PRO A 132 -1.37 -21.27 -11.68
N GLN A 133 -1.27 -20.87 -12.95
CA GLN A 133 -0.65 -21.71 -13.97
C GLN A 133 0.85 -21.89 -13.72
N TYR A 134 1.49 -20.87 -13.16
CA TYR A 134 2.90 -20.85 -12.84
C TYR A 134 3.10 -20.28 -11.43
N VAL A 135 3.85 -21.01 -10.61
CA VAL A 135 4.32 -20.55 -9.31
C VAL A 135 5.84 -20.60 -9.35
N PRO A 136 6.56 -19.51 -9.04
CA PRO A 136 8.01 -19.57 -8.90
C PRO A 136 8.38 -20.57 -7.81
N ARG A 137 9.27 -21.52 -8.12
CA ARG A 137 9.64 -22.61 -7.21
C ARG A 137 10.07 -22.13 -5.82
N GLN A 138 10.72 -20.97 -5.74
CA GLN A 138 11.14 -20.38 -4.47
C GLN A 138 9.97 -19.89 -3.58
N LEU A 139 8.78 -19.64 -4.15
CA LEU A 139 7.60 -19.17 -3.44
C LEU A 139 6.64 -20.30 -3.03
N GLU A 140 6.71 -21.48 -3.66
CA GLU A 140 5.87 -22.64 -3.35
C GLU A 140 5.78 -22.94 -1.84
N PRO A 141 6.89 -23.13 -1.10
CA PRO A 141 6.80 -23.49 0.31
C PRO A 141 6.26 -22.35 1.19
N TRP A 142 6.35 -21.09 0.74
CA TRP A 142 5.76 -19.95 1.45
C TRP A 142 4.26 -19.88 1.26
N ILE A 143 3.79 -20.19 0.05
CA ILE A 143 2.37 -20.30 -0.27
C ILE A 143 1.75 -21.44 0.55
N GLU A 144 2.40 -22.61 0.59
CA GLU A 144 1.96 -23.74 1.41
C GLU A 144 1.88 -23.37 2.89
N ALA A 145 2.92 -22.72 3.43
CA ALA A 145 2.92 -22.26 4.82
C ALA A 145 1.79 -21.27 5.11
N ARG A 146 1.51 -20.34 4.18
CA ARG A 146 0.38 -19.41 4.31
C ARG A 146 -0.96 -20.14 4.29
N GLN A 147 -1.19 -21.01 3.31
CA GLN A 147 -2.45 -21.74 3.18
C GLN A 147 -2.73 -22.59 4.41
N ALA A 148 -1.70 -23.24 4.98
CA ALA A 148 -1.82 -23.96 6.25
C ALA A 148 -2.14 -23.02 7.42
N ALA A 149 -1.51 -21.85 7.50
CA ALA A 149 -1.75 -20.90 8.59
C ALA A 149 -3.17 -20.31 8.59
N ILE A 150 -3.79 -20.15 7.41
CA ILE A 150 -5.17 -19.68 7.27
C ILE A 150 -6.17 -20.81 7.07
N GLU A 151 -5.81 -22.07 7.29
CA GLU A 151 -6.64 -23.22 6.93
C GLU A 151 -8.05 -23.11 7.51
N GLU A 152 -8.22 -22.63 8.75
CA GLU A 152 -9.51 -22.45 9.45
C GLU A 152 -10.38 -21.29 8.94
N PHE A 153 -9.92 -20.55 7.93
CA PHE A 153 -10.57 -19.36 7.40
C PHE A 153 -11.03 -19.55 5.95
N ASP A 154 -12.22 -19.05 5.64
CA ASP A 154 -12.74 -18.98 4.28
C ASP A 154 -12.70 -17.53 3.76
N PRO A 155 -12.20 -17.28 2.53
CA PRO A 155 -12.28 -15.96 1.91
C PRO A 155 -13.74 -15.53 1.66
N VAL A 156 -14.12 -14.36 2.17
CA VAL A 156 -15.46 -13.76 1.96
C VAL A 156 -15.41 -12.66 0.90
N LEU A 157 -14.39 -11.81 0.98
CA LEU A 157 -14.11 -10.74 0.01
C LEU A 157 -12.61 -10.71 -0.23
N ILE A 158 -12.21 -10.56 -1.48
CA ILE A 158 -10.80 -10.57 -1.93
C ILE A 158 -10.57 -9.31 -2.74
N GLU A 159 -9.54 -8.54 -2.35
CA GLU A 159 -9.22 -7.20 -2.88
C GLU A 159 -10.43 -6.25 -3.11
N PRO A 160 -11.48 -6.23 -2.25
CA PRO A 160 -12.68 -5.46 -2.54
C PRO A 160 -12.39 -3.96 -2.58
N PHE A 161 -13.00 -3.22 -3.51
CA PHE A 161 -12.91 -1.76 -3.48
C PHE A 161 -13.83 -1.19 -2.39
N VAL A 162 -13.24 -0.54 -1.39
CA VAL A 162 -13.95 0.00 -0.22
C VAL A 162 -13.70 1.49 -0.02
N VAL A 163 -14.67 2.14 0.64
CA VAL A 163 -14.59 3.54 1.07
C VAL A 163 -14.92 3.67 2.55
N ASN A 164 -14.24 4.61 3.20
CA ASN A 164 -14.60 5.13 4.51
C ASN A 164 -14.83 6.64 4.38
N ASP A 165 -16.10 7.04 4.39
CA ASP A 165 -16.51 8.43 4.18
C ASP A 165 -16.11 9.33 5.37
N GLU A 166 -16.07 8.81 6.60
CA GLU A 166 -15.66 9.56 7.81
C GLU A 166 -14.22 10.09 7.70
N LEU A 167 -13.29 9.25 7.25
CA LEU A 167 -11.88 9.63 7.07
C LEU A 167 -11.56 10.11 5.65
N LYS A 168 -12.56 10.14 4.76
CA LYS A 168 -12.39 10.37 3.31
C LYS A 168 -11.26 9.54 2.72
N SER A 169 -11.31 8.23 2.98
CA SER A 169 -10.30 7.29 2.51
C SER A 169 -10.90 6.14 1.70
N ALA A 170 -10.13 5.61 0.75
CA ALA A 170 -10.58 4.55 -0.14
C ALA A 170 -9.42 3.63 -0.55
N GLY A 171 -9.70 2.38 -0.89
CA GLY A 171 -8.68 1.44 -1.30
C GLY A 171 -9.20 0.02 -1.46
N ASN A 172 -8.26 -0.90 -1.70
CA ASN A 172 -8.51 -2.33 -1.80
C ASN A 172 -7.73 -2.99 -0.66
N PRO A 173 -8.33 -3.20 0.53
CA PRO A 173 -7.74 -4.09 1.52
C PRO A 173 -7.60 -5.49 0.92
N ASP A 174 -6.63 -6.26 1.39
CA ASP A 174 -6.32 -7.57 0.85
C ASP A 174 -7.50 -8.53 0.89
N ARG A 175 -8.13 -8.72 2.07
CA ARG A 175 -9.21 -9.71 2.24
C ARG A 175 -10.06 -9.53 3.49
N TYR A 176 -11.22 -10.17 3.47
CA TYR A 176 -12.06 -10.45 4.63
C TYR A 176 -12.23 -11.96 4.76
N LEU A 177 -11.95 -12.49 5.94
CA LEU A 177 -11.86 -13.92 6.21
C LEU A 177 -12.91 -14.34 7.24
N LEU A 178 -13.73 -15.34 6.90
CA LEU A 178 -14.66 -15.98 7.81
C LEU A 178 -13.92 -17.05 8.61
N HIS A 179 -13.83 -16.88 9.92
CA HIS A 179 -13.30 -17.91 10.80
C HIS A 179 -14.36 -19.01 10.98
N ARG A 180 -14.16 -20.18 10.35
CA ARG A 180 -15.16 -21.26 10.33
C ARG A 180 -15.61 -21.69 11.73
N PRO A 181 -14.72 -21.85 12.74
CA PRO A 181 -15.14 -22.27 14.08
C PRO A 181 -16.07 -21.29 14.81
N THR A 182 -15.94 -19.97 14.59
CA THR A 182 -16.73 -18.96 15.32
C THR A 182 -17.81 -18.29 14.47
N GLY A 183 -17.75 -18.42 13.14
CA GLY A 183 -18.64 -17.73 12.21
C GLY A 183 -18.41 -16.21 12.14
N ILE A 184 -17.29 -15.71 12.70
CA ILE A 184 -16.96 -14.28 12.70
C ILE A 184 -16.10 -13.95 11.48
N VAL A 185 -16.42 -12.84 10.81
CA VAL A 185 -15.62 -12.30 9.70
C VAL A 185 -14.64 -11.27 10.23
N TYR A 186 -13.37 -11.40 9.85
CA TYR A 186 -12.30 -10.47 10.19
C TYR A 186 -11.73 -9.83 8.92
N ALA A 187 -11.48 -8.51 8.96
CA ALA A 187 -10.61 -7.88 7.96
C ALA A 187 -9.16 -8.36 8.17
N ALA A 188 -8.46 -8.64 7.08
CA ALA A 188 -7.11 -9.19 7.12
C ALA A 188 -6.21 -8.56 6.06
N ASP A 189 -4.91 -8.49 6.36
CA ASP A 189 -3.88 -7.94 5.48
C ASP A 189 -2.63 -8.84 5.52
N ASP A 190 -2.10 -9.17 4.35
CA ASP A 190 -0.93 -10.02 4.22
C ASP A 190 0.33 -9.15 4.22
N LYS A 191 1.39 -9.62 4.89
CA LYS A 191 2.66 -8.90 4.95
C LYS A 191 3.83 -9.83 4.78
N THR A 192 4.75 -9.42 3.91
CA THR A 192 5.90 -10.22 3.48
C THR A 192 7.25 -9.70 3.97
N GLY A 193 7.27 -8.53 4.61
CA GLY A 193 8.47 -7.97 5.25
C GLY A 193 8.79 -8.68 6.56
N SER A 194 10.07 -8.90 6.86
CA SER A 194 10.50 -9.70 8.03
C SER A 194 10.10 -9.10 9.39
N SER A 195 9.92 -7.78 9.48
CA SER A 195 9.75 -7.06 10.76
C SER A 195 8.34 -6.55 11.05
N GLU A 196 7.33 -6.90 10.23
CA GLU A 196 5.98 -6.34 10.41
C GLU A 196 5.38 -6.59 11.80
N PRO A 197 5.52 -7.79 12.41
CA PRO A 197 4.99 -8.04 13.76
C PRO A 197 5.64 -7.16 14.84
N ASP A 198 6.89 -6.73 14.64
CA ASP A 198 7.62 -5.86 15.56
C ASP A 198 7.21 -4.39 15.41
N PHE A 199 6.69 -4.01 14.23
CA PHE A 199 6.27 -2.64 13.90
C PHE A 199 4.87 -2.59 13.26
N PRO A 200 3.81 -3.06 13.94
CA PRO A 200 2.51 -3.32 13.32
C PRO A 200 1.64 -2.07 13.14
N LEU A 201 2.13 -0.87 13.45
CA LEU A 201 1.34 0.36 13.51
C LEU A 201 0.55 0.60 12.21
N LYS A 202 1.25 0.56 11.07
CA LYS A 202 0.65 0.83 9.77
C LYS A 202 -0.42 -0.20 9.43
N VAL A 203 -0.12 -1.49 9.52
CA VAL A 203 -1.07 -2.55 9.19
C VAL A 203 -2.29 -2.52 10.13
N THR A 204 -2.08 -2.23 11.41
CA THR A 204 -3.17 -2.06 12.39
C THR A 204 -4.11 -0.93 11.97
N ILE A 205 -3.59 0.22 11.52
CA ILE A 205 -4.40 1.33 11.00
C ILE A 205 -5.11 0.93 9.69
N GLN A 206 -4.41 0.28 8.76
CA GLN A 206 -5.00 -0.14 7.48
C GLN A 206 -6.21 -1.06 7.70
N VAL A 207 -6.04 -2.11 8.52
CA VAL A 207 -7.10 -3.08 8.81
C VAL A 207 -8.23 -2.46 9.63
N ALA A 208 -7.92 -1.53 10.54
CA ALA A 208 -8.95 -0.81 11.29
C ALA A 208 -9.84 0.06 10.37
N ILE A 209 -9.23 0.77 9.41
CA ILE A 209 -9.98 1.52 8.39
C ILE A 209 -10.81 0.57 7.53
N ALA A 210 -10.23 -0.55 7.07
CA ALA A 210 -10.93 -1.54 6.26
C ALA A 210 -12.17 -2.08 6.99
N SER A 211 -12.04 -2.54 8.25
CA SER A 211 -13.16 -3.07 9.05
C SER A 211 -14.34 -2.11 9.24
N ARG A 212 -14.09 -0.80 9.08
CA ARG A 212 -15.08 0.30 9.18
C ARG A 212 -15.40 0.93 7.83
N SER A 213 -15.01 0.28 6.73
CA SER A 213 -15.33 0.70 5.38
C SER A 213 -16.54 -0.03 4.83
N VAL A 214 -17.10 0.47 3.75
CA VAL A 214 -18.18 -0.15 2.98
C VAL A 214 -17.69 -0.48 1.58
N LEU A 215 -18.21 -1.54 0.96
CA LEU A 215 -18.00 -1.80 -0.46
C LEU A 215 -18.52 -0.61 -1.26
N TYR A 216 -17.79 -0.21 -2.30
CA TYR A 216 -18.18 0.88 -3.17
C TYR A 216 -18.06 0.49 -4.63
N ASP A 217 -19.16 0.59 -5.36
CA ASP A 217 -19.18 0.48 -6.81
C ASP A 217 -19.11 1.88 -7.42
N GLN A 218 -17.96 2.24 -7.99
CA GLN A 218 -17.75 3.56 -8.58
C GLN A 218 -18.59 3.79 -9.85
N LYS A 219 -19.01 2.73 -10.56
CA LYS A 219 -19.86 2.87 -11.75
C LYS A 219 -21.25 3.37 -11.37
N THR A 220 -21.76 2.93 -10.22
CA THR A 220 -23.12 3.25 -9.78
C THR A 220 -23.16 4.29 -8.65
N GLY A 221 -22.08 4.45 -7.89
CA GLY A 221 -22.04 5.21 -6.65
C GLY A 221 -22.56 4.43 -5.43
N LYS A 222 -22.96 3.16 -5.61
CA LYS A 222 -23.59 2.36 -4.57
C LYS A 222 -22.59 1.98 -3.47
N ARG A 223 -23.03 2.14 -2.22
CA ARG A 223 -22.33 1.66 -1.02
C ARG A 223 -23.04 0.45 -0.45
N THR A 224 -22.29 -0.59 -0.08
CA THR A 224 -22.85 -1.81 0.54
C THR A 224 -22.11 -2.11 1.83
N PRO A 225 -22.79 -2.18 2.99
CA PRO A 225 -22.15 -2.49 4.27
C PRO A 225 -21.43 -3.84 4.27
N ILE A 226 -20.28 -3.89 4.94
CA ILE A 226 -19.55 -5.13 5.21
C ILE A 226 -19.75 -5.48 6.68
N LYS A 227 -20.23 -6.69 6.98
CA LYS A 227 -20.38 -7.17 8.36
C LYS A 227 -19.10 -7.92 8.77
N CYS A 228 -18.31 -7.33 9.63
CA CYS A 228 -17.10 -7.93 10.20
C CYS A 228 -16.85 -7.42 11.63
N ASP A 229 -15.94 -8.08 12.35
CA ASP A 229 -15.47 -7.62 13.66
C ASP A 229 -14.66 -6.32 13.50
N GLN A 230 -14.97 -5.33 14.33
CA GLN A 230 -14.33 -4.01 14.33
C GLN A 230 -13.39 -3.80 15.52
N SER A 231 -13.29 -4.78 16.42
CA SER A 231 -12.39 -4.78 17.57
C SER A 231 -11.10 -5.57 17.31
N LYS A 232 -11.19 -6.63 16.49
CA LYS A 232 -10.07 -7.50 16.12
C LYS A 232 -9.94 -7.63 14.61
N GLY A 233 -8.71 -7.68 14.12
CA GLY A 233 -8.37 -7.99 12.73
C GLY A 233 -7.16 -8.91 12.67
N LEU A 234 -6.80 -9.34 11.47
CA LEU A 234 -5.72 -10.31 11.26
C LEU A 234 -4.57 -9.69 10.45
N LEU A 235 -3.37 -9.89 10.96
CA LEU A 235 -2.14 -9.82 10.18
C LEU A 235 -1.76 -11.26 9.78
N VAL A 236 -1.70 -11.53 8.48
CA VAL A 236 -1.15 -12.78 7.92
C VAL A 236 0.31 -12.53 7.55
N HIS A 237 1.23 -12.88 8.44
CA HIS A 237 2.65 -12.58 8.26
C HIS A 237 3.38 -13.74 7.60
N THR A 238 3.84 -13.55 6.36
CA THR A 238 4.59 -14.55 5.59
C THR A 238 5.91 -13.95 5.10
N PRO A 239 6.99 -13.95 5.90
CA PRO A 239 8.22 -13.22 5.60
C PRO A 239 9.07 -13.93 4.54
N ILE A 240 8.68 -13.83 3.26
CA ILE A 240 9.20 -14.60 2.11
C ILE A 240 10.71 -14.45 1.80
N ARG A 241 11.42 -13.62 2.56
CA ARG A 241 12.87 -13.40 2.46
C ARG A 241 13.65 -13.98 3.64
N ASP A 242 12.96 -14.56 4.62
CA ASP A 242 13.60 -15.27 5.72
C ASP A 242 14.18 -16.61 5.21
N VAL A 243 15.04 -17.22 6.03
CA VAL A 243 15.72 -18.48 5.67
C VAL A 243 14.75 -19.67 5.63
N ARG A 244 13.69 -19.66 6.45
CA ARG A 244 12.77 -20.79 6.62
C ARG A 244 11.34 -20.37 6.29
N PRO A 245 10.65 -21.08 5.36
CA PRO A 245 9.24 -20.88 5.08
C PRO A 245 8.38 -20.97 6.34
N ARG A 246 7.60 -19.92 6.59
CA ARG A 246 6.64 -19.84 7.70
C ARG A 246 5.56 -18.82 7.38
N SER A 247 4.38 -19.01 7.97
CA SER A 247 3.34 -18.01 8.04
C SER A 247 2.69 -18.05 9.42
N ASN A 248 2.49 -16.89 10.03
CA ASN A 248 1.90 -16.76 11.36
C ASN A 248 0.75 -15.75 11.33
N LEU A 249 -0.27 -16.01 12.15
CA LEU A 249 -1.39 -15.09 12.35
C LEU A 249 -1.18 -14.28 13.63
N TYR A 250 -1.40 -12.97 13.52
CA TYR A 250 -1.36 -12.06 14.67
C TYR A 250 -2.68 -11.28 14.76
N TRP A 251 -3.21 -11.17 15.98
CA TRP A 251 -4.37 -10.33 16.24
C TRP A 251 -3.96 -8.86 16.29
N LEU A 252 -4.71 -8.03 15.56
CA LEU A 252 -4.59 -6.59 15.56
C LEU A 252 -5.69 -5.97 16.44
N ASP A 253 -5.32 -5.01 17.30
CA ASP A 253 -6.29 -4.20 18.05
C ASP A 253 -6.82 -3.08 17.14
N LEU A 254 -8.03 -3.29 16.61
CA LEU A 254 -8.63 -2.36 15.66
C LEU A 254 -9.25 -1.12 16.33
N ASN A 255 -9.49 -1.16 17.64
CA ASN A 255 -9.91 0.04 18.37
C ASN A 255 -8.73 1.02 18.45
N LYS A 256 -7.54 0.54 18.79
CA LYS A 256 -6.31 1.34 18.72
C LYS A 256 -5.97 1.77 17.30
N GLY A 257 -6.09 0.85 16.32
CA GLY A 257 -5.91 1.19 14.92
C GLY A 257 -6.84 2.33 14.45
N TRP A 258 -8.08 2.36 14.95
CA TRP A 258 -9.05 3.40 14.62
C TRP A 258 -8.73 4.75 15.29
N GLU A 259 -8.32 4.74 16.56
CA GLU A 259 -7.81 5.94 17.25
C GLU A 259 -6.65 6.56 16.44
N TYR A 260 -5.70 5.74 16.00
CA TYR A 260 -4.56 6.19 15.20
C TYR A 260 -4.94 6.60 13.77
N ALA A 261 -5.96 6.01 13.16
CA ALA A 261 -6.49 6.46 11.88
C ALA A 261 -7.01 7.91 11.96
N LYS A 262 -7.72 8.24 13.06
CA LYS A 262 -8.19 9.61 13.32
C LYS A 262 -7.04 10.57 13.57
N LEU A 263 -6.04 10.15 14.36
CA LEU A 263 -4.82 10.94 14.56
C LEU A 263 -4.08 11.20 13.24
N ALA A 264 -3.99 10.20 12.36
CA ALA A 264 -3.39 10.34 11.04
C ALA A 264 -4.09 11.40 10.19
N VAL A 265 -5.42 11.48 10.24
CA VAL A 265 -6.18 12.57 9.61
C VAL A 265 -5.79 13.92 10.21
N GLN A 266 -5.77 14.05 11.54
CA GLN A 266 -5.39 15.30 12.22
C GLN A 266 -3.98 15.78 11.84
N VAL A 267 -3.00 14.87 11.82
CA VAL A 267 -1.61 15.17 11.41
C VAL A 267 -1.57 15.65 9.95
N ARG A 268 -2.34 15.02 9.06
CA ARG A 268 -2.39 15.42 7.65
C ARG A 268 -3.02 16.79 7.46
N GLU A 269 -4.08 17.12 8.21
CA GLU A 269 -4.69 18.44 8.18
C GLU A 269 -3.73 19.51 8.74
N ALA A 270 -3.05 19.22 9.85
CA ALA A 270 -2.04 20.13 10.42
C ALA A 270 -0.90 20.45 9.44
N ARG A 271 -0.50 19.48 8.61
CA ARG A 271 0.52 19.67 7.55
C ARG A 271 0.07 20.61 6.42
N LYS A 272 -1.22 20.98 6.34
CA LYS A 272 -1.74 21.96 5.36
C LYS A 272 -1.61 23.41 5.84
N LEU A 273 -0.82 23.67 6.90
CA LEU A 273 -0.57 25.00 7.42
C LEU A 273 -0.19 25.98 6.28
N PRO A 274 -0.83 27.16 6.19
CA PRO A 274 -0.55 28.10 5.12
C PRO A 274 0.89 28.59 5.18
N LYS A 275 1.44 28.91 4.00
CA LYS A 275 2.76 29.55 3.91
C LYS A 275 2.71 30.90 4.62
N LEU A 276 3.76 31.20 5.39
CA LEU A 276 3.92 32.51 6.00
C LEU A 276 4.01 33.59 4.91
N THR A 277 3.30 34.69 5.11
CA THR A 277 3.46 35.89 4.31
C THR A 277 4.57 36.75 4.90
N ARG A 278 5.42 37.30 4.03
CA ARG A 278 6.44 38.26 4.43
C ARG A 278 5.75 39.53 4.92
N LYS A 279 6.15 40.04 6.09
CA LYS A 279 5.77 41.38 6.55
C LYS A 279 6.54 42.45 5.80
#